data_AF-A0A7X6MVQ8-F1
#
_entry.id   AF-A0A7X6MVQ8-F1
#
_cell.length_a   1.000
_cell.length_b   1.000
_cell.length_c   1.000
_cell.angle_alpha   90.00
_cell.angle_beta   90.00
_cell.angle_gamma   90.00
#
_symmetry.space_group_name_H-M   'P 1'
#
loop_
_entity.id
_entity.type
_entity.pdbx_description
1 polymer ?
#
loop_
_entity_poly.entity_id
_entity_poly.type
_entity_poly.pdbx_seq_one_letter_code
_entity_poly.pdbx_strand_id
1 'polypeptide(L)'
;MANTTLAMMQAIEAEAQAVLAGYELEIDTLKKQAEQDLSALAQAYDQETTEEVARQEEIAQVELERLRQEIQATISANEAAVREALTDRKDDLVQAIVEKVVARYGH
;
A
#
# COMPACT_ATOMS: atom_id res chain seq x y z
N MET A 1 75.35 25.29 5.09
CA MET A 1 74.82 24.10 4.39
C MET A 1 73.84 23.31 5.25
N ALA A 2 74.14 22.95 6.51
CA ALA A 2 73.21 22.16 7.34
C ALA A 2 71.90 22.87 7.72
N ASN A 3 71.94 24.18 8.03
CA ASN A 3 70.75 24.96 8.39
C ASN A 3 69.73 25.12 7.25
N THR A 4 70.17 25.08 5.98
CA THR A 4 69.27 25.23 4.83
C THR A 4 68.52 23.94 4.51
N THR A 5 69.14 22.78 4.74
CA THR A 5 68.50 21.47 4.51
C THR A 5 67.41 21.19 5.54
N LEU A 6 67.66 21.52 6.82
CA LEU A 6 66.67 21.33 7.88
C LEU A 6 65.42 22.22 7.67
N ALA A 7 65.63 23.48 7.28
CA ALA A 7 64.54 24.41 6.98
C ALA A 7 63.69 23.96 5.77
N MET A 8 64.31 23.39 4.74
CA MET A 8 63.57 22.81 3.61
C MET A 8 62.75 21.58 4.03
N MET A 9 63.29 20.71 4.89
CA MET A 9 62.54 19.56 5.41
C MET A 9 61.31 20.01 6.21
N GLN A 10 61.46 21.02 7.08
CA GLN A 10 60.34 21.57 7.86
C GLN A 10 59.27 22.21 6.98
N ALA A 11 59.67 22.90 5.90
CA ALA A 11 58.73 23.46 4.94
C ALA A 11 57.91 22.37 4.22
N ILE A 12 58.57 21.27 3.82
CA ILE A 12 57.91 20.12 3.19
C ILE A 12 56.94 19.44 4.17
N GLU A 13 57.34 19.26 5.44
CA GLU A 13 56.47 18.69 6.47
C GLU A 13 55.23 19.54 6.73
N ALA A 14 55.40 20.87 6.81
CA ALA A 14 54.29 21.80 7.00
C ALA A 14 53.31 21.77 5.82
N GLU A 15 53.82 21.72 4.59
CA GLU A 15 52.98 21.66 3.39
C GLU A 15 52.27 20.30 3.27
N ALA A 16 52.94 19.19 3.61
CA ALA A 16 52.31 17.88 3.67
C ALA A 16 51.19 17.83 4.72
N GLN A 17 51.39 18.43 5.90
CA GLN A 17 50.35 18.54 6.93
C GLN A 17 49.17 19.38 6.46
N ALA A 18 49.43 20.50 5.75
CA ALA A 18 48.37 21.33 5.19
C ALA A 18 47.52 20.57 4.16
N VAL A 19 48.17 19.78 3.29
CA VAL A 19 47.48 18.91 2.32
C VAL A 19 46.63 17.85 3.01
N LEU A 20 47.16 17.18 4.05
CA LEU A 20 46.41 16.19 4.81
C LEU A 20 45.18 16.80 5.50
N ALA A 21 45.34 17.95 6.15
CA ALA A 21 44.23 18.67 6.77
C ALA A 21 43.16 19.08 5.75
N GLY A 22 43.58 19.45 4.52
CA GLY A 22 42.66 19.73 3.41
C GLY A 22 41.83 18.52 3.02
N TYR A 23 42.46 17.35 2.86
CA TYR A 23 41.74 16.11 2.56
C TYR A 23 40.81 15.66 3.69
N GLU A 24 41.21 15.81 4.95
CA GLU A 24 40.35 15.48 6.09
C GLU A 24 39.08 16.35 6.11
N LEU A 25 39.21 17.65 5.81
CA LEU A 25 38.07 18.55 5.69
C LEU A 25 37.15 18.17 4.53
N GLU A 26 37.72 17.80 3.38
CA GLU A 26 36.96 17.37 2.21
C GLU A 26 36.19 16.07 2.50
N ILE A 27 36.84 15.10 3.16
CA ILE A 27 36.21 13.86 3.61
C ILE A 27 35.04 14.14 4.55
N ASP A 28 35.21 15.01 5.54
CA ASP A 28 34.14 15.34 6.48
C ASP A 28 32.97 16.06 5.79
N THR A 29 33.27 16.95 4.84
CA THR A 29 32.25 17.64 4.04
C THR A 29 31.46 16.66 3.18
N LEU A 30 32.14 15.74 2.49
CA LEU A 30 31.50 14.72 1.66
C LEU A 30 30.64 13.77 2.48
N LYS A 31 31.09 13.39 3.70
CA LYS A 31 30.29 12.56 4.61
C LYS A 31 29.00 13.25 5.01
N LYS A 32 29.08 14.52 5.44
CA LYS A 32 27.90 15.32 5.80
C LYS A 32 26.95 15.47 4.63
N GLN A 33 27.47 15.72 3.42
CA GLN A 33 26.63 15.81 2.23
C GLN A 33 25.93 14.48 1.95
N ALA A 34 26.67 13.36 2.01
CA ALA A 34 26.08 12.04 1.79
C ALA A 34 25.00 11.70 2.83
N GLU A 35 25.21 12.06 4.11
CA GLU A 35 24.21 11.88 5.17
C GLU A 35 22.95 12.73 4.90
N GLN A 36 23.12 13.97 4.47
CA GLN A 36 22.00 14.84 4.10
C GLN A 36 21.22 14.30 2.89
N ASP A 37 21.94 13.87 1.85
CA ASP A 37 21.34 13.32 0.63
C ASP A 37 20.58 12.02 0.94
N LEU A 38 21.15 11.13 1.76
CA LEU A 38 20.49 9.91 2.21
C LEU A 38 19.24 10.22 3.05
N SER A 39 19.31 11.20 3.96
CA SER A 39 18.15 11.60 4.75
C SER A 39 17.04 12.19 3.88
N ALA A 40 17.38 13.01 2.89
CA ALA A 40 16.40 13.58 1.96
C ALA A 40 15.76 12.48 1.09
N LEU A 41 16.57 11.53 0.62
CA LEU A 41 16.09 10.40 -0.18
C LEU A 41 15.16 9.49 0.63
N ALA A 42 15.50 9.19 1.89
CA ALA A 42 14.64 8.41 2.78
C ALA A 42 13.27 9.09 2.98
N GLN A 43 13.26 10.41 3.24
CA GLN A 43 12.01 11.16 3.39
C GLN A 43 11.17 11.16 2.11
N ALA A 44 11.80 11.28 0.94
CA ALA A 44 11.10 11.23 -0.34
C ALA A 44 10.46 9.85 -0.56
N TYR A 45 11.18 8.76 -0.28
CA TYR A 45 10.63 7.41 -0.38
C TYR A 45 9.50 7.15 0.62
N ASP A 46 9.61 7.63 1.85
CA ASP A 46 8.55 7.51 2.86
C ASP A 46 7.28 8.24 2.41
N GLN A 47 7.42 9.44 1.82
CA GLN A 47 6.31 10.20 1.26
C GLN A 47 5.66 9.47 0.08
N GLU A 48 6.45 9.04 -0.90
CA GLU A 48 5.96 8.32 -2.08
C GLU A 48 5.24 7.02 -1.68
N THR A 49 5.81 6.29 -0.72
CA THR A 49 5.21 5.06 -0.18
C THR A 49 3.88 5.35 0.50
N THR A 50 3.81 6.41 1.32
CA THR A 50 2.58 6.80 2.01
C THR A 50 1.48 7.18 1.02
N GLU A 51 1.82 7.95 -0.02
CA GLU A 51 0.88 8.31 -1.08
C GLU A 51 0.40 7.08 -1.86
N GLU A 52 1.29 6.15 -2.20
CA GLU A 52 0.91 4.95 -2.92
C GLU A 52 0.02 4.04 -2.07
N VAL A 53 0.31 3.88 -0.78
CA VAL A 53 -0.56 3.14 0.14
C VAL A 53 -1.95 3.77 0.20
N ALA A 54 -2.04 5.09 0.34
CA ALA A 54 -3.33 5.79 0.36
C ALA A 54 -4.11 5.61 -0.95
N ARG A 55 -3.43 5.68 -2.11
CA ARG A 55 -4.05 5.41 -3.42
C ARG A 55 -4.58 3.98 -3.51
N GLN A 56 -3.81 3.00 -3.08
CA GLN A 56 -4.23 1.59 -3.10
C GLN A 56 -5.41 1.34 -2.16
N GLU A 57 -5.43 1.97 -0.98
CA GLU A 57 -6.57 1.90 -0.06
C GLU A 57 -7.84 2.49 -0.67
N GLU A 58 -7.75 3.64 -1.36
CA GLU A 58 -8.89 4.24 -2.05
C GLU A 58 -9.43 3.32 -3.16
N ILE A 59 -8.53 2.79 -4.00
CA ILE A 59 -8.91 1.83 -5.06
C ILE A 59 -9.60 0.61 -4.47
N ALA A 60 -9.03 0.05 -3.40
CA ALA A 60 -9.61 -1.12 -2.73
C ALA A 60 -10.99 -0.82 -2.14
N GLN A 61 -11.18 0.36 -1.54
CA GLN A 61 -12.48 0.77 -1.00
C GLN A 61 -13.54 0.93 -2.10
N VAL A 62 -13.19 1.57 -3.22
CA VAL A 62 -14.08 1.73 -4.37
C VAL A 62 -14.50 0.36 -4.93
N GLU A 63 -13.53 -0.56 -5.09
CA GLU A 63 -13.81 -1.90 -5.59
C GLU A 63 -14.68 -2.71 -4.62
N LEU A 64 -14.45 -2.56 -3.31
CA LEU A 64 -15.24 -3.24 -2.28
C LEU A 64 -16.69 -2.75 -2.30
N GLU A 65 -16.93 -1.44 -2.42
CA GLU A 65 -18.27 -0.89 -2.57
C GLU A 65 -18.95 -1.34 -3.87
N ARG A 66 -18.21 -1.40 -4.98
CA ARG A 66 -18.70 -1.95 -6.25
C ARG A 66 -19.17 -3.40 -6.08
N LEU A 67 -18.33 -4.26 -5.49
CA LEU A 67 -18.66 -5.67 -5.24
C LEU A 67 -19.86 -5.83 -4.29
N ARG A 68 -19.97 -4.98 -3.25
CA ARG A 68 -21.13 -4.97 -2.35
C ARG A 68 -22.42 -4.67 -3.10
N GLN A 69 -22.40 -3.68 -3.99
CA GLN A 69 -23.56 -3.33 -4.81
C GLN A 69 -23.95 -4.46 -5.76
N GLU A 70 -22.97 -5.12 -6.39
CA GLU A 70 -23.22 -6.27 -7.28
C GLU A 70 -23.82 -7.47 -6.55
N ILE A 71 -23.33 -7.76 -5.34
CA ILE A 71 -23.91 -8.80 -4.49
C ILE A 71 -25.36 -8.45 -4.13
N GLN A 72 -25.62 -7.21 -3.71
CA GLN A 72 -26.96 -6.78 -3.35
C GLN A 72 -27.94 -6.85 -4.53
N ALA A 73 -27.49 -6.44 -5.73
CA ALA A 73 -28.28 -6.54 -6.95
C ALA A 73 -28.61 -8.01 -7.28
N THR A 74 -27.62 -8.89 -7.14
CA THR A 74 -27.78 -10.34 -7.38
C THR A 74 -28.76 -10.97 -6.38
N ILE A 75 -28.66 -10.62 -5.10
CA ILE A 75 -29.60 -11.09 -4.06
C ILE A 75 -31.01 -10.64 -4.42
N SER A 76 -31.20 -9.36 -4.73
CA SER A 76 -32.52 -8.82 -5.08
C SER A 76 -33.12 -9.49 -6.32
N ALA A 77 -32.29 -9.76 -7.34
CA ALA A 77 -32.72 -10.45 -8.55
C ALA A 77 -33.14 -11.90 -8.24
N ASN A 78 -32.35 -12.61 -7.44
CA ASN A 78 -32.68 -13.97 -7.02
C ASN A 78 -33.95 -14.02 -6.17
N GLU A 79 -34.13 -13.10 -5.22
CA GLU A 79 -35.37 -13.02 -4.43
C GLU A 79 -36.60 -12.75 -5.29
N ALA A 80 -36.47 -11.91 -6.32
CA ALA A 80 -37.55 -11.65 -7.27
C ALA A 80 -37.89 -12.93 -8.06
N ALA A 81 -36.88 -13.62 -8.59
CA ALA A 81 -37.06 -14.86 -9.33
C ALA A 81 -37.67 -15.98 -8.46
N VAL A 82 -37.26 -16.09 -7.19
CA VAL A 82 -37.86 -17.05 -6.24
C VAL A 82 -39.32 -16.70 -5.96
N ARG A 83 -39.65 -15.41 -5.77
CA ARG A 83 -41.04 -14.98 -5.57
C ARG A 83 -41.92 -15.25 -6.78
N GLU A 84 -41.41 -15.02 -7.98
CA GLU A 84 -42.09 -15.34 -9.24
C GLU A 84 -42.34 -16.85 -9.35
N ALA A 85 -41.30 -17.67 -9.19
CA ALA A 85 -41.43 -19.13 -9.25
C ALA A 85 -42.38 -19.71 -8.18
N LEU A 86 -42.41 -19.14 -6.98
CA LEU A 86 -43.36 -19.53 -5.93
C LEU A 86 -44.79 -19.11 -6.26
N THR A 87 -44.97 -17.98 -6.95
CA THR A 87 -46.28 -17.52 -7.41
C THR A 87 -46.82 -18.45 -8.50
N ASP A 88 -45.97 -18.84 -9.45
CA ASP A 88 -46.34 -19.75 -10.53
C ASP A 88 -46.72 -21.14 -10.01
N ARG A 89 -46.01 -21.63 -8.99
CA ARG A 89 -46.28 -22.94 -8.36
C ARG A 89 -47.33 -22.91 -7.26
N LYS A 90 -47.91 -21.74 -6.98
CA LYS A 90 -48.81 -21.55 -5.83
C LYS A 90 -50.06 -22.41 -5.97
N ASP A 91 -50.66 -22.45 -7.16
CA ASP A 91 -51.90 -23.18 -7.39
C ASP A 91 -51.68 -24.70 -7.28
N ASP A 92 -50.57 -25.22 -7.83
CA ASP A 92 -50.16 -26.62 -7.69
C ASP A 92 -49.93 -27.02 -6.22
N LEU A 93 -49.25 -26.15 -5.45
CA LEU A 93 -49.00 -26.37 -4.03
C LEU A 93 -50.30 -26.33 -3.22
N VAL A 94 -51.20 -25.38 -3.50
CA VAL A 94 -52.50 -25.29 -2.84
C VAL A 94 -53.33 -26.53 -3.12
N GLN A 95 -53.37 -26.99 -4.37
CA GLN A 95 -54.09 -28.20 -4.75
C GLN A 95 -53.53 -29.43 -4.02
N ALA A 96 -52.21 -29.62 -4.01
CA ALA A 96 -51.57 -30.73 -3.30
C ALA A 96 -51.85 -30.71 -1.78
N ILE A 97 -51.90 -29.52 -1.16
CA ILE A 97 -52.25 -29.37 0.25
C ILE A 97 -53.72 -29.75 0.48
N VAL A 98 -54.64 -29.25 -0.34
CA VAL A 98 -56.08 -29.54 -0.22
C VAL A 98 -56.34 -31.04 -0.37
N GLU A 99 -55.76 -31.68 -1.38
CA GLU A 99 -55.89 -33.13 -1.60
C GLU A 99 -55.40 -33.92 -0.37
N LYS A 100 -54.28 -33.52 0.22
CA LYS A 100 -53.71 -34.18 1.40
C LYS A 100 -54.53 -33.96 2.68
N VAL A 101 -55.16 -32.80 2.82
CA VAL A 101 -56.07 -32.49 3.95
C VAL A 101 -57.37 -33.27 3.82
N VAL A 102 -57.98 -33.28 2.63
CA VAL A 102 -59.19 -34.07 2.36
C VAL A 102 -58.93 -35.55 2.58
N ALA A 103 -57.79 -36.08 2.11
CA ALA A 103 -57.43 -37.49 2.33
C ALA A 103 -57.24 -37.85 3.82
N ARG A 104 -56.89 -36.89 4.67
CA ARG A 104 -56.58 -37.13 6.09
C ARG A 104 -57.73 -36.84 7.04
N TYR A 105 -58.61 -35.90 6.70
CA TYR A 105 -59.65 -35.38 7.59
C TYR A 105 -61.04 -35.28 6.92
N GLY A 106 -61.18 -35.68 5.66
CA GLY A 106 -62.44 -35.62 4.89
C GLY A 106 -63.43 -36.75 5.17
N HIS A 107 -63.30 -37.45 6.30
CA HIS A 107 -64.25 -38.43 6.82
C HIS A 107 -64.77 -37.95 8.18
#